data_AF-A0A440V377-F1
#
_entry.id   AF-A0A440V377-F1
#
_cell.length_a   1.000
_cell.length_b   1.000
_cell.length_c   1.000
_cell.angle_alpha   90.00
_cell.angle_beta   90.00
_cell.angle_gamma   90.00
#
_symmetry.space_group_name_H-M   'P 1'
#
loop_
_entity.id
_entity.type
_entity.pdbx_description
1 polymer ?
#
loop_
_entity_poly.entity_id
_entity_poly.type
_entity_poly.pdbx_seq_one_letter_code
_entity_poly.pdbx_strand_id
1 'polypeptide(L)' 'MPNKMLIDASHPEETRVVVVRGNRIEEFDFESQDKKQLKGNIYLARVTRVEPSLQAAFVEY' A
#
# COMPACT_ATOMS: atom_id res chain seq x y z
N MET A 1 -2.92 -26.68 -12.23
CA MET A 1 -3.71 -25.46 -12.52
C MET A 1 -2.86 -24.25 -12.16
N PRO A 2 -2.80 -23.22 -13.02
CA PRO A 2 -2.04 -22.00 -12.74
C PRO A 2 -2.73 -21.19 -11.63
N ASN A 3 -1.93 -20.47 -10.85
CA ASN A 3 -2.45 -19.44 -9.95
C ASN A 3 -2.92 -18.25 -10.80
N LYS A 4 -4.11 -17.72 -10.50
CA LYS A 4 -4.65 -16.53 -11.16
C LYS A 4 -4.80 -15.42 -10.13
N MET A 5 -4.47 -14.20 -10.54
CA MET A 5 -4.79 -12.99 -9.78
C MET A 5 -6.01 -12.34 -10.42
N LEU A 6 -7.06 -12.13 -9.62
CA LEU A 6 -8.29 -11.44 -10.02
C LEU A 6 -8.32 -10.08 -9.31
N ILE A 7 -8.54 -9.01 -10.06
CA ILE A 7 -8.59 -7.63 -9.56
C ILE A 7 -9.98 -7.09 -9.91
N ASP A 8 -10.70 -6.60 -8.90
CA ASP A 8 -12.00 -5.97 -9.04
C ASP A 8 -11.94 -4.53 -8.51
N ALA A 9 -12.11 -3.57 -9.43
CA ALA A 9 -12.14 -2.13 -9.17
C ALA A 9 -13.46 -1.51 -9.66
N SER A 10 -14.55 -2.30 -9.72
CA SER A 10 -15.88 -1.82 -10.11
C SER A 10 -16.50 -0.84 -9.10
N HIS A 11 -16.07 -0.94 -7.85
CA HIS A 11 -16.48 -0.12 -6.73
C HIS A 11 -15.47 1.02 -6.51
N PRO A 12 -15.86 2.31 -6.59
CA PRO A 12 -14.93 3.40 -6.36
C PRO A 12 -14.40 3.48 -4.92
N GLU A 13 -15.16 2.96 -3.95
CA GLU A 13 -14.82 2.94 -2.53
C GLU A 13 -13.73 1.92 -2.16
N GLU A 14 -13.58 0.85 -2.96
CA GLU A 14 -12.63 -0.23 -2.69
C GLU A 14 -12.12 -0.94 -3.95
N THR A 15 -10.86 -1.33 -3.93
CA THR A 15 -10.29 -2.29 -4.91
C THR A 15 -10.00 -3.60 -4.22
N ARG A 16 -10.43 -4.71 -4.79
CA ARG A 16 -10.26 -6.06 -4.24
C ARG A 16 -9.32 -6.88 -5.11
N VAL A 17 -8.41 -7.61 -4.50
CA VAL A 17 -7.45 -8.49 -5.18
C VAL A 17 -7.50 -9.88 -4.57
N VAL A 18 -7.61 -10.89 -5.43
CA VAL A 18 -7.70 -12.30 -5.01
C VAL A 18 -6.71 -13.15 -5.79
N VAL A 19 -5.92 -13.96 -5.09
CA VAL A 19 -5.14 -15.03 -5.72
C VAL A 19 -5.90 -16.34 -5.57
N VAL A 20 -6.22 -16.97 -6.70
CA VAL A 20 -6.96 -18.23 -6.75
C VAL A 20 -6.11 -19.33 -7.38
N ARG A 21 -6.29 -20.55 -6.86
CA ARG A 21 -5.77 -21.79 -7.46
C ARG A 21 -6.94 -22.70 -7.81
N GLY A 22 -7.29 -22.77 -9.10
CA GLY A 22 -8.54 -23.38 -9.53
C GLY A 22 -9.74 -22.55 -9.07
N ASN A 23 -10.61 -23.12 -8.25
CA ASN A 23 -11.78 -22.44 -7.66
C ASN A 23 -11.62 -22.14 -6.16
N ARG A 24 -10.40 -22.26 -5.63
CA ARG A 24 -10.09 -21.99 -4.22
C ARG A 24 -9.35 -20.66 -4.11
N ILE A 25 -9.78 -19.84 -3.15
CA ILE A 25 -9.08 -18.62 -2.75
C ILE A 25 -7.90 -19.02 -1.87
N GLU A 26 -6.70 -18.57 -2.25
CA GLU A 26 -5.49 -18.74 -1.45
C GLU A 26 -5.20 -17.45 -0.67
N GLU A 27 -5.30 -16.30 -1.34
CA GLU A 27 -5.08 -14.98 -0.73
C GLU A 27 -6.17 -14.00 -1.15
N PHE A 28 -6.52 -13.11 -0.23
CA PHE A 28 -7.47 -12.03 -0.43
C PHE A 28 -6.91 -10.78 0.23
N ASP A 29 -6.91 -9.68 -0.51
CA ASP A 29 -6.58 -8.36 0.00
C ASP A 29 -7.51 -7.31 -0.60
N PHE A 30 -7.64 -6.17 0.07
CA PHE A 30 -8.43 -5.05 -0.44
C PHE A 30 -7.83 -3.72 -0.01
N GLU A 31 -8.00 -2.71 -0.86
CA GLU A 31 -7.63 -1.33 -0.59
C GLU A 31 -8.90 -0.49 -0.51
N SER A 32 -9.08 0.22 0.60
CA SER A 32 -10.19 1.17 0.79
C SER A 32 -9.72 2.59 0.46
N GLN A 33 -10.59 3.35 -0.22
CA GLN A 33 -10.32 4.76 -0.54
C GLN A 33 -10.04 5.62 0.70
N ASP A 34 -10.66 5.30 1.84
CA ASP A 34 -10.57 6.08 3.07
C ASP A 34 -9.28 5.81 3.87
N LYS A 35 -8.55 4.75 3.54
CA LYS A 35 -7.36 4.32 4.29
C LYS A 35 -6.15 4.18 3.37
N LYS A 36 -5.43 5.29 3.19
CA LYS A 36 -4.13 5.27 2.50
C LYS A 36 -3.10 4.50 3.31
N GLN A 37 -2.55 3.42 2.75
CA GLN A 37 -1.32 2.84 3.28
C GLN A 37 -0.14 3.75 2.95
N LEU A 38 0.51 4.29 3.98
CA LEU A 38 1.71 5.11 3.84
C LEU A 38 3.00 4.33 4.14
N LYS A 39 2.89 3.16 4.77
CA LYS A 39 4.03 2.33 5.19
C LYS A 39 4.65 1.67 3.96
N GLY A 40 5.96 1.81 3.81
CA GLY A 40 6.71 1.25 2.67
C GLY A 40 6.77 2.17 1.45
N ASN A 41 6.06 3.30 1.48
CA ASN A 41 6.17 4.30 0.43
C ASN A 41 7.58 4.93 0.43
N ILE A 42 8.08 5.22 -0.76
CA ILE A 42 9.37 5.85 -0.99
C ILE A 42 9.12 7.20 -1.64
N TYR A 43 9.70 8.25 -1.07
CA TYR A 43 9.53 9.63 -1.53
C TYR A 43 10.90 10.28 -1.78
N LEU A 44 10.96 11.20 -2.74
CA LEU A 44 12.04 12.18 -2.81
C LEU A 44 11.70 13.30 -1.84
N ALA A 45 12.47 13.44 -0.77
CA ALA A 45 12.20 14.40 0.30
C ALA A 45 13.30 15.46 0.42
N ARG A 46 12.93 16.64 0.92
CA ARG A 46 13.85 17.73 1.26
C ARG A 46 14.03 17.81 2.77
N VAL A 47 15.27 17.88 3.25
CA VAL A 47 15.57 18.15 4.67
C VAL A 47 15.17 19.59 5.00
N THR A 48 14.30 19.76 5.99
CA THR A 48 13.82 21.09 6.41
C THR A 48 14.54 21.60 7.65
N ARG A 49 14.92 20.70 8.58
CA ARG A 49 15.62 21.06 9.82
C ARG A 49 16.40 19.88 10.37
N VAL A 50 17.60 20.12 10.88
CA VAL A 50 18.42 19.13 11.60
C VAL A 50 18.39 19.47 13.10
N GLU A 51 18.08 18.50 13.95
CA GLU A 51 18.00 18.65 15.41
C GLU A 51 19.00 17.71 16.12
N PRO A 52 20.22 18.19 16.43
CA PRO A 52 21.27 17.35 17.01
C PRO A 52 20.91 16.75 18.37
N SER A 53 20.15 17.47 19.19
CA SER A 53 19.71 17.03 20.52
C SER A 53 18.84 15.77 20.46
N LEU A 54 18.06 15.61 19.38
CA LEU A 54 17.24 14.43 19.11
C LEU A 54 17.97 13.38 18.28
N GLN A 55 19.20 13.68 17.82
CA GLN A 55 19.92 12.89 16.83
C GLN A 55 19.06 12.61 15.58
N ALA A 56 18.31 13.63 15.12
CA ALA A 56 17.31 13.48 14.07
C ALA A 56 17.29 14.66 13.08
N ALA A 57 16.61 14.46 11.94
CA ALA A 57 16.30 15.51 11.00
C ALA A 57 14.83 15.40 10.54
N PHE A 58 14.20 16.54 10.34
CA PHE A 58 12.86 16.66 9.80
C PHE A 58 12.96 16.79 8.28
N VAL A 59 12.07 16.09 7.58
CA VAL A 59 11.98 16.09 6.12
C VAL A 59 10.56 16.44 5.68
N GLU A 60 10.46 17.13 4.56
CA GLU A 60 9.22 17.35 3.81
C GLU A 60 9.26 16.41 2.60
N TYR A 61 8.28 15.51 2.51
CA TYR A 61 8.19 14.44 1.52
C TYR A 61 6.88 14.52 0.72
#